data_AF-A0A5K1GZK7-F1
#
_entry.id   AF-A0A5K1GZK7-F1
#
_cell.length_a   1.000
_cell.length_b   1.000
_cell.length_c   1.000
_cell.angle_alpha   90.00
_cell.angle_beta   90.00
_cell.angle_gamma   90.00
#
_symmetry.space_group_name_H-M   'P 1'
#
loop_
_entity.id
_entity.type
_entity.pdbx_description
1 polymer ?
#
loop_
_entity_poly.entity_id
_entity_poly.type
_entity_poly.pdbx_seq_one_letter_code
_entity_poly.pdbx_strand_id
1 'polypeptide(L)' 'TCVQFNPIEENYFISGSLDGKVRIWSIPNCQVVDWADIRDIVTAVSYSPDGQ' A
#
# COMPACT_ATOMS: atom_id res chain seq x y z
N THR A 1 -8.22 -0.86 8.77
CA THR A 1 -7.56 -1.29 7.52
C THR A 1 -7.95 -0.32 6.43
N CYS A 2 -7.06 -0.05 5.49
CA CYS A 2 -7.24 0.95 4.42
C CYS A 2 -6.54 0.49 3.13
N VAL A 3 -6.95 1.02 1.97
CA VAL A 3 -6.43 0.65 0.66
C VAL A 3 -6.52 1.82 -0.32
N GLN A 4 -5.54 1.94 -1.21
CA GLN A 4 -5.57 2.92 -2.31
C GLN A 4 -4.78 2.42 -3.52
N PHE A 5 -5.33 2.62 -4.71
CA PHE A 5 -4.63 2.37 -5.98
C PHE A 5 -3.58 3.45 -6.25
N ASN A 6 -2.46 3.07 -6.85
CA ASN A 6 -1.47 4.04 -7.31
C ASN A 6 -2.12 4.92 -8.40
N PRO A 7 -2.03 6.26 -8.30
CA PRO A 7 -2.69 7.17 -9.24
C PRO A 7 -2.04 7.20 -10.64
N ILE A 8 -0.83 6.68 -10.78
CA ILE A 8 -0.06 6.66 -12.04
C ILE A 8 0.13 5.23 -12.54
N GLU A 9 0.51 4.30 -11.66
CA GLU A 9 0.79 2.91 -12.03
C GLU A 9 -0.38 1.98 -11.67
N GLU A 10 -1.31 1.80 -12.61
CA GLU A 10 -2.56 1.05 -12.41
C GLU A 10 -2.38 -0.42 -11.95
N ASN A 11 -1.18 -0.99 -12.11
CA ASN A 11 -0.86 -2.35 -11.70
C ASN A 11 -0.54 -2.51 -10.21
N TYR A 12 -0.49 -1.40 -9.45
CA TYR A 12 -0.14 -1.40 -8.03
C TYR A 12 -1.18 -0.72 -7.15
N PHE A 13 -1.28 -1.20 -5.92
CA PHE A 13 -2.03 -0.54 -4.85
C PHE A 13 -1.31 -0.71 -3.52
N ILE A 14 -1.57 0.20 -2.58
CA ILE A 14 -1.09 0.10 -1.20
C ILE A 14 -2.22 -0.29 -0.26
N SER A 15 -1.88 -1.00 0.80
CA SER A 15 -2.79 -1.32 1.90
C SER A 15 -2.15 -1.04 3.25
N GLY A 16 -2.93 -0.51 4.19
CA GLY A 16 -2.56 -0.35 5.58
C GLY A 16 -3.31 -1.33 6.48
N SER A 17 -2.58 -1.95 7.41
CA SER A 17 -3.09 -3.01 8.27
C SER A 17 -2.87 -2.74 9.77
N LEU A 18 -3.68 -3.39 10.61
CA LEU A 18 -3.59 -3.31 12.08
C LEU A 18 -2.38 -4.06 12.64
N ASP A 19 -1.73 -4.91 11.83
CA ASP A 19 -0.45 -5.53 12.15
C ASP A 19 0.75 -4.57 12.04
N GLY A 20 0.48 -3.29 11.78
CA GLY A 20 1.47 -2.23 11.64
C GLY A 20 2.30 -2.27 10.38
N LYS A 21 1.78 -2.90 9.33
CA LYS A 21 2.43 -2.95 8.02
C LYS A 21 1.67 -2.17 6.97
N VAL A 22 2.43 -1.40 6.20
CA VAL A 22 2.01 -0.88 4.89
C VAL A 22 2.58 -1.82 3.83
N ARG A 23 1.76 -2.25 2.87
CA ARG A 23 2.15 -3.20 1.82
C ARG A 23 1.86 -2.60 0.45
N ILE A 24 2.78 -2.79 -0.49
CA ILE A 24 2.59 -2.55 -1.92
C ILE A 24 2.28 -3.89 -2.57
N TRP A 25 1.20 -3.92 -3.34
CA TRP A 25 0.70 -5.11 -4.01
C TRP A 25 0.81 -4.96 -5.52
N SER A 26 1.29 -6.01 -6.19
CA SER A 26 1.17 -6.15 -7.64
C SER A 26 -0.13 -6.89 -7.96
N ILE A 27 -1.02 -6.23 -8.70
CA ILE A 27 -2.29 -6.79 -9.18
C ILE A 27 -2.07 -7.98 -10.12
N PRO A 28 -1.28 -7.88 -11.21
CA PRO A 28 -1.14 -9.01 -12.15
C PRO A 28 -0.48 -10.23 -11.51
N ASN A 29 0.38 -10.03 -10.51
CA ASN A 29 1.07 -11.11 -9.83
C ASN A 29 0.36 -11.59 -8.56
N CYS A 30 -0.74 -10.95 -8.16
CA CYS A 30 -1.53 -11.28 -6.96
C CYS A 30 -0.68 -11.41 -5.68
N GLN A 31 0.35 -10.58 -5.51
CA GLN A 31 1.30 -10.71 -4.40
C GLN A 31 1.80 -9.36 -3.87
N VAL A 32 2.29 -9.39 -2.63
CA VAL A 32 3.01 -8.28 -2.02
C VAL A 32 4.40 -8.21 -2.66
N VAL A 33 4.75 -7.04 -3.22
CA VAL A 33 6.07 -6.81 -3.82
C VAL A 33 7.00 -6.02 -2.91
N ASP A 34 6.44 -5.24 -1.97
CA ASP A 34 7.21 -4.51 -0.97
C ASP A 34 6.35 -4.19 0.26
N TRP A 35 6.99 -3.89 1.39
CA TRP A 35 6.30 -3.51 2.63
C TRP A 35 7.21 -2.75 3.59
N ALA A 36 6.58 -1.93 4.44
CA ALA A 36 7.23 -1.22 5.54
C ALA A 36 6.57 -1.57 6.87
N ASP A 37 7.38 -1.72 7.92
CA ASP A 37 6.94 -1.87 9.30
C ASP A 37 6.93 -0.49 9.98
N ILE A 38 5.77 -0.03 10.42
CA ILE A 38 5.63 1.23 11.15
C ILE A 38 5.56 1.04 12.67
N ARG A 39 5.59 -0.21 13.17
CA ARG A 39 5.58 -0.58 14.59
C ARG A 39 4.39 -0.05 15.42
N ASP A 40 3.31 0.33 14.75
CA ASP A 40 2.03 0.76 15.33
C ASP A 40 0.90 0.53 14.33
N ILE A 41 -0.38 0.68 14.71
CA ILE A 41 -1.52 0.44 13.82
C ILE A 41 -1.57 1.42 12.65
N VAL A 42 -1.83 0.92 11.44
CA VAL A 42 -2.08 1.80 10.28
C VAL A 42 -3.57 2.15 10.21
N THR A 43 -3.89 3.43 10.33
CA THR A 43 -5.27 3.95 10.27
C THR A 43 -5.64 4.48 8.88
N ALA A 44 -4.68 5.06 8.16
CA ALA A 44 -4.86 5.60 6.81
C ALA A 44 -3.55 5.50 6.01
N VAL A 45 -3.67 5.44 4.69
CA VAL A 45 -2.55 5.55 3.74
C VAL A 45 -2.97 6.50 2.61
N SER A 46 -2.02 7.24 2.05
CA SER A 46 -2.24 8.05 0.86
C SER A 46 -1.04 7.97 -0.06
N TYR A 47 -1.26 7.75 -1.36
CA TYR A 47 -0.27 8.09 -2.38
C TYR A 47 -0.12 9.61 -2.48
N SER A 48 1.08 10.02 -2.83
CA SER A 48 1.33 11.36 -3.37
C SER A 48 0.65 11.51 -4.74
N PRO A 49 0.26 12.73 -5.15
CA PRO A 49 -0.33 12.96 -6.47
C PRO A 49 0.58 12.59 -7.64
N ASP A 50 1.89 12.61 -7.44
CA ASP A 50 2.93 12.23 -8.41
C ASP A 50 3.36 10.75 -8.28
N GLY A 51 2.69 9.96 -7.43
CA GLY A 51 2.84 8.50 -7.37
C GLY A 51 4.12 8.00 -6.68
N GLN A 52 4.93 8.88 -6.09
CA GLN A 52 6.11 8.56 -5.28
C GLN A 52 5.79 8.31 -3.79
#